data_AF-A0A8B9ZWZ2-F1
#
_entry.id   AF-A0A8B9ZWZ2-F1
#
_cell.length_a   1.000
_cell.length_b   1.000
_cell.length_c   1.000
_cell.angle_alpha   90.00
_cell.angle_beta   90.00
_cell.angle_gamma   90.00
#
_symmetry.space_group_name_H-M   'P 1'
#
loop_
_entity.id
_entity.type
_entity.pdbx_description
1 polymer ?
#
loop_
_entity_poly.entity_id
_entity_poly.type
_entity_poly.pdbx_seq_one_letter_code
_entity_poly.pdbx_strand_id
1 'polypeptide(L)' 'MKILALTPVAIIFPMAYHASGSTLRCRRRGGICRFGNCLFPERHIGRCSSFQPCCSR' A
#
# COMPACT_ATOMS: atom_id res chain seq x y z
N MET A 1 14.88 32.53 21.42
CA MET A 1 16.00 31.96 20.63
C MET A 1 16.00 30.47 20.92
N LYS A 2 16.03 29.51 20.02
CA LYS A 2 16.24 29.46 18.57
C LYS A 2 15.74 28.04 18.22
N ILE A 3 14.71 27.97 17.40
CA ILE A 3 14.51 27.00 16.31
C ILE A 3 15.23 25.65 16.49
N LEU A 4 14.48 24.57 16.62
CA LEU A 4 14.64 23.43 15.70
C LEU A 4 13.35 22.60 15.75
N ALA A 5 12.46 22.92 14.80
CA ALA A 5 11.36 22.07 14.40
C ALA A 5 11.93 20.74 13.90
N LEU A 6 12.00 19.74 14.78
CA LEU A 6 12.30 18.37 14.38
C LEU A 6 10.99 17.75 13.87
N THR A 7 10.69 18.08 12.62
CA THR A 7 9.74 17.37 11.79
C THR A 7 10.34 16.01 11.44
N PRO A 8 9.71 14.89 11.84
CA PRO A 8 9.64 13.75 10.95
C PRO A 8 8.17 13.56 10.54
N VAL A 9 7.67 14.50 9.74
CA VAL A 9 6.63 14.22 8.75
C VAL A 9 7.27 13.35 7.68
N ALA A 10 7.54 12.09 8.05
CA ALA A 10 7.91 11.03 7.15
C ALA A 10 7.88 9.75 7.97
N ILE A 11 7.24 8.71 7.43
CA ILE A 11 7.30 7.33 7.93
C ILE A 11 6.33 7.00 9.08
N ILE A 12 5.03 7.25 8.90
CA ILE A 12 4.05 6.21 9.29
C ILE A 12 2.97 6.15 8.21
N PHE A 13 3.39 5.83 6.97
CA PHE A 13 2.48 5.11 6.09
C PHE A 13 2.20 3.78 6.80
N PRO A 14 0.95 3.46 7.18
CA PRO A 14 0.63 2.16 7.69
C PRO A 14 0.80 1.18 6.53
N MET A 15 2.01 0.67 6.36
CA MET A 15 2.30 -0.46 5.48
C MET A 15 1.58 -1.65 6.10
N ALA A 16 0.33 -1.85 5.71
CA ALA A 16 -0.50 -2.97 6.12
C ALA A 16 0.24 -4.30 5.90
N TYR A 17 0.81 -4.87 6.96
CA TYR A 17 1.51 -6.15 6.95
C TYR A 17 0.63 -7.27 7.52
N HIS A 18 -0.58 -7.47 7.00
CA HIS A 18 -1.40 -8.62 7.40
C HIS A 18 -2.21 -9.19 6.22
N ALA A 19 -1.63 -10.13 5.46
CA ALA A 19 -2.31 -11.19 4.70
C ALA A 19 -1.29 -12.01 3.89
N SER A 20 -0.57 -12.90 4.57
CA SER A 20 0.75 -13.46 4.20
C SER A 20 0.86 -14.37 2.96
N GLY A 21 -0.18 -14.56 2.14
CA GLY A 21 -0.10 -15.39 0.91
C GLY A 21 -0.29 -14.60 -0.38
N SER A 22 -1.37 -13.84 -0.47
CA SER A 22 -1.77 -13.12 -1.69
C SER A 22 -1.14 -11.73 -1.79
N THR A 23 -0.83 -11.09 -0.64
CA THR A 23 -0.11 -9.81 -0.60
C THR A 23 1.31 -9.94 -1.16
N LEU A 24 2.01 -11.03 -0.82
CA LEU A 24 3.36 -11.33 -1.31
C LEU A 24 3.39 -11.55 -2.83
N ARG A 25 2.35 -12.17 -3.39
CA ARG A 25 2.18 -12.30 -4.85
C ARG A 25 1.90 -10.94 -5.51
N CYS A 26 1.07 -10.12 -4.89
CA CYS A 26 0.79 -8.76 -5.35
C CYS A 26 2.05 -7.90 -5.37
N ARG A 27 2.81 -7.91 -4.28
CA ARG A 27 4.07 -7.17 -4.14
C ARG A 27 5.16 -7.67 -5.09
N ARG A 28 5.28 -8.99 -5.32
CA ARG A 28 6.19 -9.53 -6.35
C ARG A 28 5.85 -9.06 -7.77
N ARG A 29 4.59 -8.75 -8.05
CA ARG A 29 4.15 -8.15 -9.32
C ARG A 29 4.34 -6.63 -9.38
N GLY A 30 4.89 -6.00 -8.35
CA GLY A 30 4.99 -4.54 -8.26
C GLY A 30 3.67 -3.85 -7.94
N GLY A 31 2.70 -4.58 -7.39
CA GLY A 31 1.42 -4.04 -6.95
C GLY A 31 1.34 -3.76 -5.45
N ILE A 32 0.33 -2.98 -5.08
CA ILE A 32 -0.08 -2.68 -3.72
C ILE A 32 -1.47 -3.23 -3.45
N CYS A 33 -1.71 -3.68 -2.22
CA CYS A 33 -3.03 -4.09 -1.77
C CYS A 33 -3.76 -2.85 -1.27
N ARG A 34 -4.91 -2.52 -1.87
CA ARG A 34 -5.80 -1.46 -1.39
C ARG A 34 -7.09 -2.07 -0.89
N PHE A 35 -7.71 -1.46 0.12
CA PHE A 35 -9.09 -1.75 0.48
C PHE A 35 -10.03 -0.99 -0.46
N GLY A 36 -11.08 -1.67 -0.95
CA GLY A 36 -12.03 -1.06 -1.88
C GLY A 36 -11.63 -1.26 -3.34
N ASN A 37 -11.35 -0.16 -4.05
CA ASN A 37 -11.02 -0.18 -5.49
C ASN A 37 -9.63 0.42 -5.76
N CYS A 38 -9.06 0.08 -6.92
CA CYS A 38 -7.87 0.74 -7.43
C CYS A 38 -8.23 2.17 -7.86
N LEU A 39 -7.38 3.14 -7.50
CA LEU A 39 -7.54 4.52 -7.94
C LEU A 39 -6.89 4.68 -9.30
N PHE A 40 -7.45 5.51 -10.17
CA PHE A 40 -6.77 5.89 -11.41
C PHE A 40 -5.45 6.64 -11.07
N PRO A 41 -4.29 6.30 -11.66
CA PRO A 41 -4.03 5.46 -12.84
C PRO A 41 -3.69 3.98 -12.56
N GLU A 42 -3.92 3.48 -11.35
CA GLU A 42 -3.64 2.10 -10.95
C GLU A 42 -4.67 1.12 -11.57
N ARG A 43 -4.18 -0.01 -12.08
CA ARG A 43 -4.97 -1.10 -12.66
C ARG A 43 -5.11 -2.25 -11.67
N HIS A 44 -6.28 -2.89 -11.69
CA HIS A 44 -6.54 -4.10 -10.92
C HIS A 44 -5.82 -5.31 -11.56
N ILE A 45 -4.73 -5.77 -10.94
CA ILE A 45 -3.90 -6.89 -11.43
C ILE A 45 -4.15 -8.21 -10.71
N GLY A 46 -4.93 -8.19 -9.62
CA GLY A 46 -5.22 -9.36 -8.81
C GLY A 46 -5.94 -9.00 -7.53
N ARG A 47 -5.94 -9.89 -6.54
CA ARG A 47 -6.60 -9.68 -5.24
C ARG A 47 -5.66 -10.13 -4.13
N CYS A 48 -5.56 -9.35 -3.06
CA CYS A 48 -4.81 -9.66 -1.85
C CYS A 48 -5.70 -10.32 -0.78
N SER A 49 -6.98 -9.96 -0.74
CA SER A 49 -8.00 -10.57 0.12
C SER A 49 -9.36 -10.42 -0.55
N SER A 50 -10.42 -11.02 0.00
CA SER A 50 -11.78 -10.93 -0.56
C SER A 50 -12.26 -9.49 -0.74
N PHE A 51 -11.79 -8.56 0.12
CA PHE A 51 -12.14 -7.12 0.08
C PHE A 51 -10.96 -6.21 -0.31
N GLN A 52 -9.80 -6.79 -0.63
CA GLN A 52 -8.60 -6.02 -0.97
C GLN A 52 -8.12 -6.40 -2.37
N PRO A 53 -8.42 -5.60 -3.41
CA PRO A 53 -7.77 -5.75 -4.70
C PRO A 53 -6.26 -5.48 -4.62
N CYS A 54 -5.54 -6.12 -5.53
CA CYS A 54 -4.16 -5.81 -5.85
C CYS A 54 -4.14 -4.84 -7.03
N CYS A 55 -3.62 -3.65 -6.78
CA CYS A 55 -3.54 -2.54 -7.71
C CYS A 55 -2.09 -2.32 -8.12
N SER A 56 -1.81 -2.10 -9.40
CA SER A 56 -0.47 -1.79 -9.89
C SER A 56 -0.56 -0.66 -10.91
N ARG A 57 0.42 0.25 -10.91
CA ARG A 57 0.45 1.38 -11.83
C ARG A 57 0.81 0.93 -13.24
#